data_AF-X1U7W7-F1
#
_entry.id   AF-X1U7W7-F1
#
_cell.length_a   1.000
_cell.length_b   1.000
_cell.length_c   1.000
_cell.angle_alpha   90.00
_cell.angle_beta   90.00
_cell.angle_gamma   90.00
#
_symmetry.space_group_name_H-M   'P 1'
#
loop_
_entity.id
_entity.type
_entity.pdbx_description
1 polymer ?
#
loop_
_entity_poly.entity_id
_entity_poly.type
_entity_poly.pdbx_seq_one_letter_code
_entity_poly.pdbx_strand_id
1 'polypeptide(L)' 'LADQEDLEIDGVDTFILATGVKPNNELFNQLKKSGKYKKLFLIGDCKEPATILEAIHRGYRVANKI' A
#
# COMPACT_ATOMS: atom_id res chain seq x y z
N LEU A 1 -22.94 8.01 -22.64
CA LEU A 1 -21.57 8.26 -22.13
C LEU A 1 -21.62 9.71 -21.69
N ALA A 2 -21.56 9.98 -20.39
CA ALA A 2 -21.64 11.36 -19.90
C ALA A 2 -20.39 12.11 -20.36
N ASP A 3 -20.59 13.28 -20.95
CA ASP A 3 -19.52 14.22 -21.25
C ASP A 3 -18.81 14.56 -19.94
N GLN A 4 -17.56 14.14 -19.80
CA GLN A 4 -16.73 14.58 -18.67
C GLN A 4 -16.28 16.00 -18.99
N GLU A 5 -16.84 16.98 -18.28
CA GLU A 5 -16.31 18.35 -18.29
C GLU A 5 -14.92 18.35 -17.66
N ASP A 6 -13.97 19.03 -18.32
CA ASP A 6 -12.63 19.22 -17.79
C ASP A 6 -12.67 20.16 -16.56
N LEU A 7 -12.06 19.72 -15.46
CA LEU A 7 -11.87 20.54 -14.27
C LEU A 7 -10.60 21.39 -14.43
N GLU A 8 -10.76 22.71 -14.45
CA GLU A 8 -9.67 23.68 -14.54
C GLU A 8 -9.28 24.21 -13.15
N ILE A 9 -7.97 24.31 -12.89
CA ILE A 9 -7.39 24.96 -11.71
C ILE A 9 -6.42 26.04 -12.21
N ASP A 10 -6.65 27.30 -11.84
CA ASP A 10 -5.83 28.46 -12.22
C ASP A 10 -5.29 29.21 -10.98
N GLY A 11 -4.22 29.98 -11.14
CA GLY A 11 -3.68 30.89 -10.13
C GLY A 11 -2.94 30.25 -8.96
N VAL A 12 -2.37 29.05 -9.13
CA VAL A 12 -1.58 28.36 -8.09
C VAL A 12 -0.09 28.25 -8.47
N ASP A 13 0.80 28.55 -7.53
CA ASP A 13 2.25 28.37 -7.72
C ASP A 13 2.68 26.90 -7.60
N THR A 14 1.93 26.11 -6.82
CA THR A 14 2.26 24.71 -6.54
C THR A 14 1.02 23.89 -6.27
N PHE A 15 0.93 22.72 -6.89
CA PHE A 15 -0.12 21.74 -6.68
C PHE A 15 0.46 20.47 -6.04
N ILE A 16 -0.04 20.10 -4.85
CA ILE A 16 0.44 18.93 -4.11
C ILE A 16 -0.57 17.79 -4.23
N LEU A 17 -0.14 16.67 -4.80
CA LEU A 17 -0.93 15.45 -4.91
C LEU A 17 -0.76 14.58 -3.66
N ALA A 18 -1.75 14.63 -2.77
CA ALA A 18 -1.85 13.77 -1.58
C ALA A 18 -2.92 12.67 -1.77
N THR A 19 -2.97 12.03 -2.94
CA THR A 19 -4.03 11.09 -3.35
C THR A 19 -3.87 9.67 -2.77
N GLY A 20 -3.00 9.49 -1.77
CA GLY A 20 -2.70 8.22 -1.14
C GLY A 20 -1.43 7.56 -1.67
N VAL A 21 -1.28 6.26 -1.37
CA VAL A 21 -0.08 5.48 -1.69
C VAL A 21 -0.45 4.12 -2.26
N LYS A 22 0.50 3.45 -2.91
CA LYS A 22 0.36 2.08 -3.41
C LYS A 22 1.22 1.12 -2.58
N PRO A 23 0.76 -0.12 -2.33
CA PRO A 23 1.57 -1.10 -1.61
C PRO A 23 2.86 -1.44 -2.38
N ASN A 24 4.00 -1.39 -1.69
CA ASN A 24 5.29 -1.84 -2.21
C ASN A 24 5.57 -3.28 -1.76
N ASN A 25 5.25 -4.26 -2.61
CA ASN A 25 5.37 -5.69 -2.30
C ASN A 25 6.38 -6.43 -3.21
N GLU A 26 7.28 -5.71 -3.87
CA GLU A 26 8.20 -6.30 -4.85
C GLU A 26 9.11 -7.37 -4.23
N LEU A 27 9.77 -7.05 -3.12
CA LEU A 27 10.64 -7.99 -2.41
C LEU A 27 9.89 -9.25 -1.98
N PHE A 28 8.67 -9.11 -1.45
CA PHE A 28 7.85 -10.26 -1.06
C PHE A 28 7.59 -11.18 -2.26
N ASN A 29 7.27 -10.60 -3.42
CA ASN A 29 7.02 -11.36 -4.64
C ASN A 29 8.30 -12.07 -5.14
N GLN A 30 9.45 -11.42 -5.07
CA GLN A 30 10.74 -12.04 -5.41
C GLN A 30 11.07 -13.22 -4.46
N LEU A 31 10.91 -13.04 -3.15
CA LEU A 31 11.14 -14.09 -2.15
C LEU A 31 10.15 -15.25 -2.32
N LYS A 32 8.88 -14.96 -2.57
CA LYS A 32 7.84 -15.97 -2.86
C LYS A 32 8.20 -16.78 -4.11
N LYS A 33 8.65 -16.13 -5.19
CA LYS A 33 9.10 -16.80 -6.42
C LYS A 33 10.33 -17.68 -6.21
N SER A 34 11.21 -17.32 -5.27
CA SER A 34 12.42 -18.11 -4.99
C SER A 34 12.14 -19.50 -4.41
N GLY A 35 10.97 -19.70 -3.77
CA GLY A 35 10.60 -20.97 -3.13
C GLY A 35 11.47 -21.37 -1.91
N LYS A 36 12.41 -20.52 -1.47
CA LYS A 36 13.38 -20.87 -0.42
C LYS A 36 12.82 -20.88 1.01
N TYR A 37 11.66 -20.27 1.22
CA TYR A 37 11.10 -20.02 2.55
C TYR A 37 9.83 -20.84 2.77
N LYS A 38 9.80 -21.63 3.86
CA LYS A 38 8.62 -22.42 4.25
C LYS A 38 7.41 -21.55 4.61
N LYS A 39 7.66 -20.36 5.16
CA LYS A 39 6.62 -19.38 5.51
C LYS A 39 7.13 -17.97 5.16
N LEU A 40 6.26 -17.19 4.52
CA LEU A 40 6.46 -15.78 4.21
C LEU A 40 5.18 -15.04 4.59
N PHE A 41 5.32 -13.90 5.28
CA PHE A 41 4.20 -13.08 5.72
C PHE A 41 4.32 -11.67 5.12
N LEU A 42 3.20 -11.14 4.63
CA LEU A 42 3.08 -9.77 4.13
C LEU A 42 2.19 -9.00 5.12
N ILE A 43 2.72 -7.97 5.77
CA ILE A 43 2.07 -7.21 6.85
C ILE A 43 2.33 -5.70 6.71
N GLY A 44 1.51 -4.87 7.35
CA GLY A 44 1.64 -3.40 7.23
C GLY A 44 1.24 -2.88 5.84
N ASP A 45 1.74 -1.71 5.47
CA ASP A 45 1.35 -1.00 4.25
C ASP A 45 1.82 -1.68 2.96
N CYS A 46 2.87 -2.50 3.03
CA CYS A 46 3.30 -3.31 1.88
C CYS A 46 2.27 -4.38 1.51
N LYS A 47 1.37 -4.75 2.43
CA LYS A 47 0.20 -5.57 2.13
C LYS A 47 -0.90 -4.74 1.49
N GLU A 48 -1.25 -3.63 2.14
CA GLU A 48 -2.33 -2.73 1.77
C GLU A 48 -2.15 -1.45 2.59
N PRO A 49 -2.14 -0.25 1.97
CA PRO A 49 -2.05 1.03 2.66
C PRO A 49 -3.08 1.14 3.79
N ALA A 50 -2.64 1.57 4.96
CA ALA A 50 -3.50 1.62 6.12
C ALA A 50 -3.10 2.77 7.06
N THR A 51 -3.90 2.97 8.10
CA THR A 51 -3.47 3.78 9.24
C THR A 51 -2.35 3.07 10.01
N ILE A 52 -1.56 3.85 10.76
CA ILE A 52 -0.48 3.30 11.60
C ILE A 52 -1.01 2.22 12.56
N LEU A 53 -2.18 2.44 13.17
CA LEU A 53 -2.77 1.48 14.11
C LEU A 53 -3.13 0.15 13.43
N GLU A 54 -3.68 0.20 12.22
CA GLU A 54 -4.00 -1.00 11.44
C GLU A 54 -2.75 -1.77 11.01
N ALA A 55 -1.70 -1.05 10.60
CA ALA A 55 -0.42 -1.66 10.26
C ALA A 55 0.18 -2.42 11.46
N ILE A 56 0.17 -1.81 12.65
CA ILE A 56 0.59 -2.43 13.91
C ILE A 56 -0.29 -3.64 14.24
N HIS A 57 -1.61 -3.49 14.18
CA HIS A 57 -2.56 -4.56 14.50
C HIS A 57 -2.38 -5.78 13.58
N ARG A 58 -2.11 -5.57 12.29
CA ARG A 58 -1.79 -6.64 11.33
C ARG A 58 -0.53 -7.40 11.73
N GLY A 59 0.53 -6.68 12.12
CA GLY A 59 1.75 -7.29 12.64
C GLY A 59 1.51 -8.12 13.89
N TYR A 60 0.82 -7.53 14.88
CA TYR A 60 0.45 -8.21 16.12
C TYR A 60 -0.35 -9.49 15.88
N ARG A 61 -1.38 -9.46 15.02
CA ARG A 61 -2.21 -10.62 14.72
C ARG A 61 -1.45 -11.75 14.05
N VAL A 62 -0.50 -11.44 13.17
CA VAL A 62 0.35 -12.46 12.54
C VAL A 62 1.29 -13.06 13.58
N ALA A 63 1.95 -12.24 14.39
CA ALA A 63 2.87 -12.72 15.42
C ALA A 63 2.18 -13.66 16.44
N ASN A 64 0.95 -13.36 16.86
CA ASN A 64 0.19 -14.22 17.79
C ASN A 64 -0.34 -15.52 17.17
N LYS A 65 -0.15 -15.74 15.87
CA LYS A 65 -0.61 -16.94 15.14
C LYS A 65 0.55 -17.79 14.61
N ILE A 66 1.79 -17.40 14.90
CA ILE A 66 3.00 -18.15 14.54
C ILE A 66 3.33 -19.14 15.63
#